data_AF-A0A2V5L2F3-F1
#
_entry.id   AF-A0A2V5L2F3-F1
#
_cell.length_a   1.000
_cell.length_b   1.000
_cell.length_c   1.000
_cell.angle_alpha   90.00
_cell.angle_beta   90.00
_cell.angle_gamma   90.00
#
_symmetry.space_group_name_H-M   'P 1'
#
loop_
_entity.id
_entity.type
_entity.pdbx_description
1 polymer ?
#
loop_
_entity_poly.entity_id
_entity_poly.type
_entity_poly.pdbx_seq_one_letter_code
_entity_poly.pdbx_strand_id
1 'polypeptide(L)'
;RGEDVSKGGAVFLNEEMELVDLREKPKPGEPTSPWYNAGIYAFCPSIFDFTAKLKPSPRGEYELTDAIRALAQSGKKVKALELTGGWADVRDPEILARLNRA
;
A
#
# COMPACT_ATOMS: atom_id res chain seq x y z
N ARG A 1 11.76 -2.34 2.87
CA ARG A 1 11.94 -1.25 3.87
C ARG A 1 12.77 -0.14 3.23
N GLY A 2 12.55 1.13 3.58
CA GLY A 2 13.47 2.23 3.20
C GLY A 2 13.00 3.16 2.07
N GLU A 3 11.79 2.98 1.56
CA GLU A 3 11.18 3.92 0.61
C GLU A 3 10.44 5.04 1.34
N ASP A 4 10.38 6.20 0.71
CA ASP A 4 9.62 7.35 1.22
C ASP A 4 8.11 7.07 1.12
N VAL A 5 7.53 6.64 2.24
CA VAL A 5 6.10 6.31 2.34
C VAL A 5 5.17 7.48 2.01
N SER A 6 5.64 8.73 2.00
CA SER A 6 4.82 9.86 1.56
C SER A 6 4.46 9.79 0.06
N LYS A 7 5.20 9.00 -0.73
CA LYS A 7 4.99 8.81 -2.17
C LYS A 7 4.11 7.60 -2.53
N GLY A 8 3.56 6.90 -1.53
CA GLY A 8 2.69 5.74 -1.74
C GLY A 8 1.99 5.31 -0.47
N GLY A 9 1.76 4.00 -0.30
CA GLY A 9 1.04 3.46 0.86
C GLY A 9 1.95 3.15 2.05
N ALA A 10 1.67 3.74 3.22
CA ALA A 10 2.25 3.34 4.50
C ALA A 10 1.49 2.15 5.09
N VAL A 11 2.17 1.01 5.28
CA VAL A 11 1.57 -0.27 5.68
C VAL A 11 1.82 -0.51 7.18
N PHE A 12 0.78 -0.66 8.00
CA PHE A 12 0.94 -0.93 9.43
C PHE A 12 0.63 -2.40 9.71
N LEU A 13 1.57 -3.10 10.32
CA LEU A 13 1.50 -4.55 10.56
C LEU A 13 1.59 -4.85 12.05
N ASN A 14 0.93 -5.92 12.49
CA ASN A 14 1.18 -6.53 13.80
C ASN A 14 2.42 -7.47 13.74
N GLU A 15 2.73 -8.12 14.87
CA GLU A 15 3.87 -9.03 15.01
C GLU A 15 3.75 -10.25 14.09
N GLU A 16 2.53 -10.65 13.73
CA GLU A 16 2.24 -11.78 12.84
C GLU A 16 2.21 -11.41 11.35
N MET A 17 2.68 -10.23 10.96
CA MET A 17 2.64 -9.71 9.58
C MET A 17 1.22 -9.66 9.00
N GLU A 18 0.23 -9.37 9.85
CA GLU A 18 -1.15 -9.08 9.45
C GLU A 18 -1.36 -7.56 9.38
N LEU A 19 -2.08 -7.12 8.35
CA LEU A 19 -2.39 -5.71 8.14
C LEU A 19 -3.33 -5.19 9.24
N VAL A 20 -2.90 -4.11 9.90
CA VAL A 20 -3.68 -3.38 10.91
C VAL A 20 -4.24 -2.09 10.31
N ASP A 21 -3.42 -1.36 9.55
CA ASP A 21 -3.81 -0.11 8.90
C ASP A 21 -3.06 0.06 7.58
N LEU A 22 -3.63 0.81 6.64
CA LEU A 22 -2.99 1.16 5.37
C LEU A 22 -3.39 2.58 5.00
N ARG A 23 -2.40 3.45 4.79
CA ARG A 23 -2.63 4.87 4.50
C ARG A 23 -1.93 5.26 3.22
N GLU A 24 -2.70 5.69 2.23
CA GLU A 24 -2.15 6.21 0.98
C GLU A 24 -1.70 7.66 1.15
N LYS A 25 -0.43 7.92 0.82
CA LYS A 25 0.22 9.24 0.85
C LYS A 25 -0.07 9.99 2.15
N PRO A 26 0.36 9.45 3.31
CA PRO A 26 0.11 10.07 4.62
C PRO A 26 0.63 11.51 4.63
N LYS A 27 -0.15 12.41 5.25
CA LYS A 27 0.19 13.84 5.33
C LYS A 27 1.33 14.08 6.32
N PRO A 28 2.06 15.20 6.19
CA PRO A 28 3.05 15.60 7.19
C PRO A 28 2.46 15.60 8.60
N GLY A 29 3.12 14.91 9.54
CA GLY A 29 2.67 14.77 10.93
C GLY A 29 1.73 13.59 11.19
N GLU A 30 1.24 12.89 10.16
CA GLU A 30 0.54 11.63 10.35
C GLU A 30 1.51 10.49 10.70
N PRO A 31 1.06 9.47 11.45
CA PRO A 31 1.82 8.25 11.67
C PRO A 31 2.37 7.69 10.35
N THR A 32 3.65 7.33 10.36
CA THR A 32 4.33 6.64 9.26
C THR A 32 4.66 5.21 9.67
N SER A 33 5.10 4.42 8.70
CA SER A 33 5.50 3.03 8.90
C SER A 33 6.83 2.76 8.20
N PRO A 34 7.69 1.86 8.73
CA PRO A 34 8.87 1.38 8.00
C PRO A 34 8.51 0.52 6.78
N TRP A 35 7.24 0.15 6.61
CA TRP A 35 6.74 -0.67 5.51
C TRP A 35 6.07 0.18 4.44
N TYR A 36 6.56 0.01 3.22
CA TYR A 36 6.05 0.65 2.02
C TYR A 36 5.21 -0.36 1.22
N ASN A 37 4.06 0.09 0.70
CA ASN A 37 3.18 -0.72 -0.12
C ASN A 37 3.75 -0.90 -1.53
N ALA A 38 4.19 -2.11 -1.86
CA ALA A 38 4.83 -2.43 -3.13
C ALA A 38 3.89 -2.48 -4.34
N GLY A 39 2.57 -2.39 -4.13
CA GLY A 39 1.58 -2.45 -5.23
C GLY A 39 1.35 -3.84 -5.80
N ILE A 40 1.75 -4.91 -5.09
CA ILE A 40 1.56 -6.31 -5.49
C ILE A 40 0.50 -6.93 -4.59
N TYR A 41 -0.56 -7.47 -5.19
CA TYR A 41 -1.70 -7.97 -4.44
C TYR A 41 -2.20 -9.32 -4.96
N ALA A 42 -2.64 -10.17 -4.04
CA ALA A 42 -3.41 -11.38 -4.33
C ALA A 42 -4.64 -11.39 -3.41
N PHE A 43 -5.84 -11.43 -4.00
CA PHE A 43 -7.10 -11.30 -3.27
C PHE A 43 -8.03 -12.48 -3.47
N CYS A 44 -8.76 -12.83 -2.42
CA CYS A 44 -10.01 -13.55 -2.56
C CYS A 44 -11.10 -12.61 -3.10
N PRO A 45 -12.17 -13.14 -3.74
CA PRO A 45 -13.26 -12.32 -4.30
C PRO A 45 -13.94 -11.38 -3.30
N SER A 46 -13.82 -11.65 -1.99
CA SER A 46 -14.36 -10.82 -0.93
C SER A 46 -13.88 -9.36 -0.97
N ILE A 47 -12.76 -9.04 -1.63
CA ILE A 47 -12.30 -7.66 -1.82
C ILE A 47 -13.31 -6.82 -2.61
N PHE A 48 -14.08 -7.44 -3.52
CA PHE A 48 -15.01 -6.71 -4.39
C PHE A 48 -16.11 -6.00 -3.59
N ASP A 49 -16.59 -6.62 -2.51
CA ASP A 49 -17.56 -6.03 -1.58
C ASP A 49 -17.07 -4.72 -0.94
N PHE A 50 -15.75 -4.57 -0.78
CA PHE A 50 -15.12 -3.37 -0.22
C PHE A 50 -14.84 -2.33 -1.29
N THR A 51 -14.36 -2.76 -2.47
CA THR A 51 -14.15 -1.85 -3.60
C THR A 51 -15.44 -1.19 -4.07
N ALA A 52 -16.57 -1.92 -4.04
CA ALA A 52 -17.88 -1.39 -4.42
C ALA A 52 -18.41 -0.28 -3.48
N LYS A 53 -17.84 -0.15 -2.28
CA LYS A 53 -18.23 0.84 -1.27
C LYS A 53 -17.29 2.05 -1.22
N LEU A 54 -16.24 2.05 -2.04
CA LEU A 54 -15.28 3.15 -2.08
C LEU A 54 -15.99 4.45 -2.47
N LYS A 55 -15.49 5.54 -1.88
CA LYS A 55 -15.85 6.90 -2.26
C LYS A 55 -14.60 7.59 -2.80
N PRO A 56 -14.74 8.56 -3.70
CA PRO A 56 -13.60 9.34 -4.15
C PRO A 56 -12.87 9.98 -2.96
N SER A 57 -11.55 9.87 -2.96
CA SER A 57 -10.69 10.55 -2.00
C SER A 57 -10.68 12.06 -2.27
N PRO A 58 -10.02 12.88 -1.42
CA PRO A 58 -9.80 14.30 -1.72
C PRO A 58 -9.06 14.55 -3.06
N ARG A 59 -8.41 13.53 -3.63
CA ARG A 59 -7.76 13.57 -4.96
C ARG A 59 -8.73 13.23 -6.10
N GLY A 60 -9.97 12.83 -5.79
CA GLY A 60 -10.95 12.37 -6.77
C GLY A 60 -10.75 10.92 -7.21
N GLU A 61 -9.86 10.17 -6.57
CA GLU A 61 -9.52 8.79 -6.93
C GLU A 61 -10.25 7.78 -6.02
N TYR A 62 -10.57 6.60 -6.56
CA TYR A 62 -11.02 5.46 -5.75
C TYR A 62 -9.79 4.68 -5.29
N GLU A 63 -9.40 4.89 -4.05
CA GLU A 63 -8.15 4.34 -3.51
C GLU A 63 -8.31 2.86 -3.17
N LEU A 64 -7.55 1.99 -3.82
CA LEU A 64 -7.53 0.56 -3.48
C LEU A 64 -7.06 0.35 -2.03
N THR A 65 -6.17 1.20 -1.52
CA THR A 65 -5.70 1.17 -0.13
C THR A 65 -6.85 1.28 0.87
N ASP A 66 -7.88 2.08 0.59
CA ASP A 66 -9.04 2.24 1.47
C ASP A 66 -9.87 0.96 1.53
N ALA A 67 -10.00 0.24 0.40
CA ALA A 67 -10.71 -1.04 0.36
C ALA A 67 -9.94 -2.13 1.10
N ILE A 68 -8.61 -2.20 0.93
CA ILE A 68 -7.74 -3.16 1.64
C ILE A 68 -7.77 -2.86 3.15
N ARG A 69 -7.69 -1.59 3.53
CA ARG A 69 -7.81 -1.14 4.93
C ARG A 69 -9.15 -1.55 5.54
N ALA A 70 -10.25 -1.27 4.84
CA ALA A 70 -11.58 -1.65 5.30
C ALA A 70 -11.76 -3.16 5.40
N LEU A 71 -11.17 -3.93 4.48
CA LEU A 71 -11.13 -5.38 4.54
C LEU A 71 -10.44 -5.86 5.82
N ALA A 72 -9.25 -5.35 6.14
CA ALA A 72 -8.53 -5.69 7.36
C ALA A 72 -9.30 -5.30 8.64
N GLN A 73 -9.88 -4.10 8.67
CA GLN A 73 -10.66 -3.59 9.81
C GLN A 73 -12.00 -4.32 10.02
N SER A 74 -12.49 -5.05 9.01
CA SER A 74 -13.70 -5.88 9.13
C SER A 74 -13.51 -7.17 9.95
N GLY A 75 -12.30 -7.42 10.46
CA GLY A 75 -11.92 -8.66 11.16
C GLY A 75 -11.49 -9.79 10.22
N LYS A 76 -11.51 -9.57 8.89
CA LYS A 76 -10.90 -10.48 7.93
C LYS A 76 -9.39 -10.29 7.92
N LYS A 77 -8.65 -11.40 7.80
CA LYS A 77 -7.19 -11.37 7.80
C LYS A 77 -6.63 -10.96 6.44
N VAL A 78 -5.70 -10.01 6.45
CA VAL A 78 -4.89 -9.64 5.30
C VAL A 78 -3.43 -9.83 5.71
N LYS A 79 -2.72 -10.77 5.05
CA LYS A 79 -1.31 -11.05 5.31
C LYS A 79 -0.43 -10.20 4.40
N ALA A 80 0.61 -9.61 4.97
CA ALA A 80 1.67 -8.97 4.22
C ALA A 80 2.85 -9.94 4.04
N LEU A 81 3.49 -9.87 2.87
CA LEU A 81 4.73 -10.56 2.59
C LEU A 81 5.81 -9.52 2.37
N GLU A 82 6.92 -9.65 3.10
CA GLU A 82 8.09 -8.82 2.86
C GLU A 82 8.73 -9.22 1.53
N LEU A 83 8.87 -8.25 0.63
CA LEU A 83 9.65 -8.44 -0.58
C LEU A 83 11.13 -8.32 -0.26
N THR A 84 11.89 -9.36 -0.58
CA THR A 84 13.35 -9.37 -0.52
C THR A 84 13.91 -9.26 -1.95
N GLY A 85 15.01 -8.52 -2.11
CA GLY A 85 15.62 -8.28 -3.41
C GLY A 85 15.24 -6.94 -4.03
N GLY A 86 15.49 -6.80 -5.33
CA GLY A 86 15.28 -5.55 -6.06
C GLY A 86 13.80 -5.29 -6.31
N TRP A 87 13.30 -4.16 -5.81
CA TRP A 87 12.01 -3.59 -6.15
C TRP A 87 12.22 -2.13 -6.53
N ALA A 88 11.48 -1.65 -7.54
CA ALA A 88 11.51 -0.26 -7.93
C ALA A 88 10.14 0.16 -8.47
N ASP A 89 9.66 1.31 -8.01
CA ASP A 89 8.47 1.94 -8.56
C ASP A 89 8.83 2.80 -9.78
N VAL A 90 8.63 2.25 -10.98
CA VAL A 90 9.08 2.88 -12.24
C VAL A 90 8.01 3.85 -12.74
N ARG A 91 7.91 5.00 -12.06
CA ARG A 91 6.96 6.09 -12.41
C ARG A 91 7.66 7.27 -13.09
N ASP A 92 8.91 7.51 -12.73
CA ASP A 92 9.68 8.67 -13.19
C ASP A 92 10.72 8.24 -14.26
N PRO A 93 10.88 8.99 -15.36
CA PRO A 93 11.88 8.70 -16.39
C PRO A 93 13.30 8.54 -15.86
N GLU A 94 13.66 9.30 -14.82
CA GLU A 94 14.96 9.25 -14.17
C GLU A 94 15.20 7.91 -13.46
N ILE A 95 14.15 7.33 -12.86
CA ILE A 95 14.20 6.02 -12.21
C ILE A 95 14.43 4.94 -13.26
N LEU A 96 13.68 4.97 -14.38
CA LEU A 96 13.86 4.04 -15.48
C LEU A 96 15.28 4.14 -16.08
N ALA A 97 15.76 5.36 -16.33
CA ALA A 97 17.10 5.59 -16.88
C ALA A 97 18.20 5.09 -15.94
N ARG A 98 18.00 5.18 -14.61
CA ARG A 98 18.94 4.62 -13.62
C ARG A 98 18.95 3.09 -13.67
N LEU A 99 17.79 2.44 -13.75
CA LEU A 99 17.68 0.98 -13.79
C LEU A 99 18.33 0.39 -15.04
N ASN A 100 18.20 1.05 -16.20
CA ASN A 100 18.82 0.59 -17.45
C ASN A 100 20.36 0.68 -17.45
N ARG A 101 20.96 1.38 -16.49
CA ARG A 101 22.42 1.53 -16.36
C ARG A 101 23.04 0.59 -15.31
N ALA A 102 22.21 -0.08 -14.52
CA ALA A 102 22.62 -1.03 -13.50
C ALA A 102 22.71 -2.44 -14.09
#